data_AF-A0A3M2HFF2-F1
#
_entry.id   AF-A0A3M2HFF2-F1
#
_cell.length_a   1.000
_cell.length_b   1.000
_cell.length_c   1.000
_cell.angle_alpha   90.00
_cell.angle_beta   90.00
_cell.angle_gamma   90.00
#
_symmetry.space_group_name_H-M   'P 1'
#
loop_
_entity.id
_entity.type
_entity.pdbx_description
1 polymer ?
#
loop_
_entity_poly.entity_id
_entity_poly.type
_entity_poly.pdbx_seq_one_letter_code
_entity_poly.pdbx_strand_id
1 'polypeptide(L)' 'MDRQKIEQGVRLILEGIGEDLQREGLRETPRRVAKMCEEIFAGIGQEPALEIGFTEPLEAGNIICLKDIHFYSFCE' A
#
# COMPACT_ATOMS: atom_id res chain seq x y z
N MET A 1 -10.42 6.63 -0.47
CA MET A 1 -9.25 7.52 -0.45
C MET A 1 -9.45 8.65 -1.46
N ASP A 2 -8.91 9.85 -1.21
CA ASP A 2 -9.05 11.02 -2.10
C ASP A 2 -7.85 11.14 -3.05
N ARG A 3 -8.01 10.64 -4.28
CA ARG A 3 -6.91 10.61 -5.28
C ARG A 3 -6.46 11.99 -5.72
N GLN A 4 -7.39 12.93 -5.90
CA GLN A 4 -7.06 14.26 -6.40
C GLN A 4 -6.17 15.01 -5.42
N LYS A 5 -6.43 14.89 -4.11
CA LYS A 5 -5.55 15.47 -3.08
C LYS A 5 -4.16 14.87 -3.10
N ILE A 6 -4.04 13.55 -3.30
CA ILE A 6 -2.74 12.89 -3.38
C ILE A 6 -1.97 13.37 -4.61
N GLU A 7 -2.62 13.42 -5.78
CA GLU A 7 -1.99 13.94 -7.00
C GLU A 7 -1.49 15.38 -6.83
N GLN A 8 -2.29 16.24 -6.18
CA GLN A 8 -1.87 17.62 -5.85
C GLN A 8 -0.68 17.64 -4.89
N GLY A 9 -0.70 16.83 -3.82
CA GLY A 9 0.42 16.71 -2.90
C GLY A 9 1.71 16.26 -3.58
N VAL A 10 1.62 15.29 -4.49
CA VAL A 10 2.78 14.82 -5.27
C VAL A 10 3.30 15.90 -6.21
N ARG A 11 2.42 16.70 -6.85
CA ARG A 11 2.86 17.86 -7.64
C ARG A 11 3.63 18.86 -6.78
N LEU A 12 3.12 19.19 -5.60
CA LEU A 12 3.79 20.10 -4.66
C LEU A 12 5.15 19.57 -4.20
N ILE A 13 5.27 18.27 -3.95
CA ILE A 13 6.56 17.64 -3.59
C ILE A 13 7.55 17.79 -4.75
N LEU A 14 7.13 17.46 -5.97
CA LEU A 14 7.98 17.54 -7.17
C LEU A 14 8.43 18.99 -7.45
N GLU A 15 7.52 19.94 -7.35
CA GLU A 15 7.84 21.37 -7.45
C GLU A 15 8.79 21.80 -6.32
N GLY A 16 8.55 21.35 -5.08
CA GLY A 16 9.35 21.69 -3.91
C GLY A 16 10.80 21.19 -3.96
N ILE A 17 11.05 20.09 -4.67
CA ILE A 17 12.41 19.57 -4.90
C ILE A 17 13.06 20.12 -6.19
N GLY A 18 12.36 20.99 -6.93
CA GLY A 18 12.87 21.64 -8.14
C GLY A 18 12.75 20.83 -9.43
N GLU A 19 11.86 19.82 -9.48
CA GLU A 19 11.61 19.04 -10.70
C GLU A 19 10.67 19.76 -11.68
N ASP A 20 10.83 19.47 -12.97
CA ASP A 20 9.95 19.95 -14.02
C ASP A 20 8.77 18.98 -14.26
N LEU A 21 7.56 19.41 -13.89
CA LEU A 21 6.32 18.65 -14.11
C LEU A 21 5.96 18.46 -15.60
N GLN A 22 6.51 19.27 -16.51
CA GLN A 22 6.31 19.12 -17.95
C GLN A 22 7.28 18.11 -18.57
N ARG A 23 8.27 17.61 -17.82
CA ARG A 23 9.15 16.53 -18.26
C ARG A 23 8.32 15.28 -18.54
N GLU A 24 8.55 14.67 -19.71
CA GLU A 24 7.80 13.51 -20.20
C GLU A 24 7.63 12.42 -19.13
N GLY A 25 8.71 12.07 -18.43
CA GLY A 25 8.70 11.04 -17.38
C GLY A 25 7.95 11.40 -16.09
N LEU A 26 7.61 12.67 -15.88
CA LEU A 26 6.96 13.15 -14.66
C LEU A 26 5.50 13.57 -14.82
N ARG A 27 5.04 13.83 -16.05
CA ARG A 27 3.64 14.25 -16.31
C ARG A 27 2.62 13.31 -15.68
N GLU A 28 2.86 12.01 -15.78
CA GLU A 28 1.98 10.96 -15.25
C GLU A 28 2.35 10.49 -13.83
N THR A 29 3.45 10.98 -13.26
CA THR A 29 3.92 10.54 -11.94
C THR A 29 2.91 10.81 -10.82
N PRO A 30 2.28 12.00 -10.71
CA PRO A 30 1.24 12.22 -9.70
C PRO A 30 0.14 11.16 -9.73
N ARG A 31 -0.38 10.87 -10.93
CA ARG A 31 -1.44 9.86 -11.13
C ARG A 31 -1.00 8.46 -10.75
N ARG A 32 0.24 8.07 -11.11
CA ARG A 32 0.82 6.76 -10.76
C ARG A 32 1.01 6.62 -9.25
N VAL A 33 1.47 7.67 -8.57
CA VAL A 33 1.63 7.67 -7.11
C VAL A 33 0.28 7.58 -6.40
N ALA A 34 -0.74 8.31 -6.87
CA ALA A 34 -2.09 8.21 -6.29
C ALA A 34 -2.66 6.78 -6.42
N LYS A 35 -2.46 6.11 -7.57
CA LYS A 35 -2.84 4.70 -7.76
C LYS A 35 -2.06 3.76 -6.83
N MET A 36 -0.76 3.97 -6.69
CA MET A 36 0.08 3.19 -5.77
C MET A 36 -0.41 3.33 -4.32
N CYS A 37 -0.76 4.54 -3.88
CA CYS A 37 -1.32 4.75 -2.54
C CYS A 37 -2.65 3.99 -2.34
N GLU A 38 -3.49 3.83 -3.37
CA GLU A 38 -4.73 3.04 -3.27
C GLU A 38 -4.43 1.57 -2.96
N GLU A 39 -3.37 1.03 -3.57
CA GLU A 39 -2.99 -0.36 -3.40
C GLU A 39 -2.30 -0.61 -2.05
N ILE A 40 -1.34 0.26 -1.68
CA ILE A 40 -0.55 0.09 -0.46
C ILE A 40 -1.37 0.37 0.81
N PHE A 41 -2.25 1.37 0.76
CA PHE A 41 -3.11 1.73 1.89
C PHE A 41 -4.51 1.10 1.80
N ALA A 42 -4.69 0.08 0.94
CA ALA A 42 -5.97 -0.58 0.74
C ALA A 42 -6.57 -1.14 2.05
N GLY A 43 -5.73 -1.53 3.01
CA GLY A 43 -6.16 -2.05 4.31
C GLY A 43 -6.75 -1.01 5.27
N ILE A 44 -6.59 0.31 5.02
CA ILE A 44 -7.16 1.34 5.89
C ILE A 44 -8.68 1.29 5.81
N GLY A 45 -9.33 1.11 6.97
CA GLY A 45 -10.78 1.04 7.07
C GLY A 45 -11.38 -0.30 6.60
N GLN A 46 -10.55 -1.31 6.31
CA GLN A 46 -11.02 -2.68 6.15
C GLN A 46 -11.13 -3.36 7.52
N GLU A 47 -12.22 -4.10 7.72
CA GLU A 47 -12.27 -5.08 8.80
C GLU A 47 -11.49 -6.32 8.38
N PRO A 48 -10.68 -6.92 9.27
CA PRO A 48 -9.97 -8.15 8.97
C PRO A 48 -10.99 -9.28 8.73
N ALA A 49 -11.29 -9.56 7.47
CA ALA A 49 -12.04 -10.74 7.08
C ALA A 49 -11.12 -11.96 7.20
N LEU A 50 -11.25 -12.70 8.30
CA LEU A 50 -10.74 -14.06 8.38
C LEU A 50 -11.61 -14.95 7.49
N GLU A 51 -11.31 -15.00 6.19
CA GLU A 51 -11.76 -16.14 5.36
C GLU A 51 -10.98 -17.37 5.82
N ILE A 52 -11.47 -18.00 6.88
CA ILE A 52 -10.96 -19.29 7.34
C ILE A 52 -11.43 -20.33 6.32
N GLY A 53 -10.57 -20.62 5.33
CA GLY A 53 -10.89 -21.54 4.25
C GLY A 53 -11.01 -23.01 4.69
N PHE A 54 -10.36 -23.38 5.80
CA PHE A 54 -10.37 -24.76 6.32
C PHE A 54 -9.79 -24.84 7.74
N THR A 55 -10.40 -25.65 8.61
CA THR A 55 -9.87 -25.99 9.93
C THR A 55 -9.91 -27.50 10.13
N GLU A 56 -8.77 -28.11 10.43
CA GLU A 56 -8.71 -29.50 10.89
C GLU A 56 -8.41 -29.58 12.38
N PRO A 57 -9.01 -30.52 13.11
CA PRO A 57 -8.64 -30.78 14.48
C PRO A 57 -7.20 -31.32 14.54
N LEU A 58 -6.32 -30.59 15.21
CA LEU A 58 -4.95 -31.01 15.49
C LEU A 58 -4.93 -31.88 16.74
N GLU A 59 -4.28 -33.05 16.66
CA GLU A 59 -3.94 -33.82 17.85
C GLU A 59 -2.93 -33.03 18.70
N ALA A 60 -3.17 -32.99 20.02
CA ALA A 60 -2.38 -32.18 20.94
C ALA A 60 -0.90 -32.62 20.94
N GLY A 61 0.02 -31.66 20.80
CA GLY A 61 1.42 -31.89 21.18
C GLY A 61 2.50 -31.13 20.40
N ASN A 62 2.21 -30.56 19.22
CA ASN A 62 3.25 -29.98 18.36
C ASN A 62 3.03 -28.48 18.07
N ILE A 63 4.11 -27.71 17.98
CA ILE A 63 4.10 -26.29 17.57
C ILE A 63 3.99 -26.21 16.04
N ILE A 64 3.04 -25.41 15.54
CA ILE A 64 3.01 -24.98 14.14
C ILE A 64 3.66 -23.60 14.06
N CYS A 65 4.72 -23.48 13.25
CA CYS A 65 5.40 -22.21 13.02
C CYS A 65 5.35 -21.87 11.53
N LEU A 66 4.69 -20.76 11.21
CA LEU A 66 4.82 -20.10 9.92
C LEU A 66 5.81 -18.95 10.09
N LYS A 67 6.91 -19.00 9.34
CA LYS A 67 8.00 -18.03 9.38
C LYS A 67 8.34 -17.56 7.97
N ASP A 68 9.18 -16.54 7.88
CA ASP A 68 9.67 -15.98 6.62
C ASP A 68 8.54 -15.39 5.72
N ILE A 69 7.50 -14.84 6.36
CA ILE A 69 6.43 -14.11 5.65
C ILE A 69 6.96 -12.75 5.22
N HIS A 70 7.02 -12.53 3.91
CA HIS A 70 7.34 -11.22 3.36
C HIS A 70 6.19 -10.24 3.59
N PHE A 71 6.48 -9.12 4.24
CA PHE A 71 5.54 -8.01 4.38
C PHE A 71 6.24 -6.69 4.05
N TYR A 72 5.45 -5.74 3.58
CA TYR A 72 5.88 -4.37 3.32
C TYR A 72 4.92 -3.42 4.02
N SER A 73 5.46 -2.36 4.61
CA SER A 73 4.67 -1.33 5.29
C SER A 73 5.28 0.04 5.05
N PHE A 74 4.57 1.08 5.48
CA PHE A 74 5.06 2.45 5.53
C PHE A 74 5.27 2.86 6.99
N CYS A 75 6.39 3.55 7.25
CA CYS A 75 6.53 4.29 8.50
C CYS A 75 5.55 5.47 8.46
N GLU A 76 4.80 5.65 9.54
CA GLU A 76 4.02 6.87 9.78
C GLU A 76 4.93 8.08 10.04
#